data_AF-A0A254RIP2-F1
#
_entry.id   AF-A0A254RIP2-F1
#
_cell.length_a   1.000
_cell.length_b   1.000
_cell.length_c   1.000
_cell.angle_alpha   90.00
_cell.angle_beta   90.00
_cell.angle_gamma   90.00
#
_symmetry.space_group_name_H-M   'P 1'
#
loop_
_entity.id
_entity.type
_entity.pdbx_description
1 polymer ?
#
loop_
_entity_poly.entity_id
_entity_poly.type
_entity_poly.pdbx_seq_one_letter_code
_entity_poly.pdbx_strand_id
1 'polypeptide(L)'
;MTRCTKRPIVLAAAFALAAALALPAGAQGLQPAEGGTPGAPPAGWQPPQGGGDTGGGGEKKPPEFIASEPPKTGTPPATGGGEAPAATGNILANSPEAIRDAMQAAGYQAVLEADSSGDPLIRSKISKSPIWIFFLNCNREDGCRALRFHTGYKMDRQVTLEEMNSFMQSYAYARAFLSEEGNPRVQMDVLMRADGVGPENFRHTLNLWRELVELFEQHLKL
;
A
#
# COMPACT_ATOMS: atom_id res chain seq x y z
N MET A 1 -61.34 -34.18 -2.30
CA MET A 1 -61.38 -35.63 -2.03
C MET A 1 -61.25 -36.29 -3.39
N THR A 2 -60.10 -36.89 -3.74
CA THR A 2 -59.88 -38.35 -3.61
C THR A 2 -58.37 -38.64 -3.51
N ARG A 3 -58.01 -39.50 -2.56
CA ARG A 3 -56.67 -40.05 -2.29
C ARG A 3 -56.37 -41.26 -3.20
N CYS A 4 -55.14 -41.75 -3.07
CA CYS A 4 -54.58 -43.08 -3.42
C CYS A 4 -53.83 -43.11 -4.77
N THR A 5 -52.64 -43.70 -4.89
CA THR A 5 -52.07 -44.81 -4.09
C THR A 5 -50.54 -44.91 -4.25
N LYS A 6 -49.86 -45.29 -3.16
CA LYS A 6 -48.47 -45.74 -3.07
C LYS A 6 -48.23 -47.05 -3.85
N ARG A 7 -46.98 -47.24 -4.34
CA ARG A 7 -46.06 -48.41 -4.13
C ARG A 7 -45.11 -48.58 -5.36
N PRO A 8 -44.02 -49.36 -5.26
CA PRO A 8 -43.05 -49.48 -4.17
C PRO A 8 -41.59 -49.44 -4.69
N ILE A 9 -40.69 -49.44 -3.70
CA ILE A 9 -39.24 -49.57 -3.73
C ILE A 9 -38.77 -50.79 -4.56
N VAL A 10 -37.78 -50.59 -5.43
CA VAL A 10 -36.81 -51.64 -5.77
C VAL A 10 -35.42 -51.14 -5.39
N LEU A 11 -34.87 -51.81 -4.39
CA LEU A 11 -33.52 -51.73 -3.87
C LEU A 11 -32.58 -52.29 -4.95
N ALA A 12 -31.65 -51.49 -5.46
CA ALA A 12 -30.46 -51.99 -6.14
C ALA A 12 -29.27 -51.73 -5.22
N ALA A 13 -28.87 -52.78 -4.52
CA ALA A 13 -27.70 -52.81 -3.66
C ALA A 13 -26.42 -53.04 -4.48
N ALA A 14 -25.32 -52.52 -3.92
CA ALA A 14 -23.93 -52.95 -4.08
C ALA A 14 -23.25 -52.67 -5.43
N PHE A 15 -22.24 -51.79 -5.42
CA PHE A 15 -20.84 -52.22 -5.34
C PHE A 15 -19.98 -50.95 -5.13
N ALA A 16 -19.67 -50.66 -3.87
CA ALA A 16 -18.63 -49.69 -3.54
C ALA A 16 -17.28 -50.38 -3.74
N LEU A 17 -16.61 -50.09 -4.86
CA LEU A 17 -15.23 -50.48 -5.08
C LEU A 17 -14.34 -49.53 -4.27
N ALA A 18 -14.00 -49.92 -3.04
CA ALA A 18 -12.99 -49.24 -2.24
C ALA A 18 -11.61 -49.56 -2.83
N ALA A 19 -11.12 -48.71 -3.72
CA ALA A 19 -9.72 -48.71 -4.13
C ALA A 19 -8.89 -48.15 -2.98
N ALA A 20 -8.30 -49.05 -2.18
CA ALA A 20 -7.27 -48.71 -1.21
C ALA A 20 -6.00 -48.28 -1.97
N LEU A 21 -5.88 -46.98 -2.25
CA LEU A 21 -4.61 -46.37 -2.62
C LEU A 21 -3.75 -46.35 -1.36
N ALA A 22 -2.73 -47.21 -1.36
CA ALA A 22 -1.66 -47.18 -0.36
C ALA A 22 -1.00 -45.79 -0.36
N LEU A 23 -1.12 -45.08 0.75
CA LEU A 23 -0.29 -43.91 1.02
C LEU A 23 1.17 -44.38 1.18
N PRO A 24 2.15 -43.78 0.49
CA PRO A 24 3.54 -44.03 0.81
C PRO A 24 3.82 -43.51 2.23
N ALA A 25 4.27 -44.42 3.09
CA ALA A 25 4.83 -44.11 4.39
C ALA A 25 6.10 -43.26 4.19
N GLY A 26 5.96 -41.95 4.41
CA GLY A 26 7.03 -40.98 4.22
C GLY A 26 6.71 -39.62 4.81
N ALA A 27 5.94 -39.57 5.91
CA ALA A 27 5.81 -38.36 6.73
C ALA A 27 6.84 -38.44 7.85
N GLN A 28 8.09 -38.14 7.53
CA GLN A 28 9.06 -37.74 8.54
C GLN A 28 8.61 -36.37 9.05
N GLY A 29 8.38 -36.27 10.36
CA GLY A 29 7.90 -35.05 10.99
C GLY A 29 8.79 -33.86 10.66
N LEU A 30 8.15 -32.73 10.35
CA LEU A 30 8.81 -31.44 10.40
C LEU A 30 9.20 -31.18 11.85
N GLN A 31 10.45 -31.52 12.19
CA GLN A 31 11.07 -31.01 13.39
C GLN A 31 11.19 -29.48 13.23
N PRO A 32 10.91 -28.69 14.28
CA PRO A 32 11.19 -27.27 14.24
C PRO A 32 12.68 -27.07 13.97
N ALA A 33 13.02 -26.25 12.99
CA ALA A 33 14.39 -25.86 12.72
C ALA A 33 14.93 -25.14 13.96
N GLU A 34 15.73 -25.84 14.76
CA GLU A 34 16.54 -25.24 15.80
C GLU A 34 17.53 -24.25 15.16
N GLY A 35 17.75 -23.14 15.86
CA GLY A 35 18.44 -21.95 15.36
C GLY A 35 19.73 -22.24 14.61
N GLY A 36 19.67 -22.08 13.29
CA GLY A 36 20.82 -21.95 12.41
C GLY A 36 21.02 -20.49 12.03
N THR A 37 22.22 -19.99 12.19
CA THR A 37 22.66 -18.75 11.51
C THR A 37 22.32 -18.82 10.02
N PRO A 38 21.94 -17.71 9.36
CA PRO A 38 21.70 -17.71 7.92
C PRO A 38 22.90 -18.34 7.21
N GLY A 39 22.66 -19.41 6.46
CA GLY A 39 23.70 -20.11 5.72
C GLY A 39 24.42 -19.13 4.81
N ALA A 40 25.75 -19.19 4.81
CA ALA A 40 26.56 -18.42 3.88
C ALA A 40 26.09 -18.71 2.44
N PRO A 41 26.05 -17.70 1.54
CA PRO A 41 25.72 -17.92 0.15
C PRO A 41 26.67 -18.98 -0.45
N PRO A 42 26.20 -19.80 -1.41
CA PRO A 42 27.00 -20.86 -1.98
C PRO A 42 28.26 -20.30 -2.64
N ALA A 43 29.38 -21.03 -2.52
CA ALA A 43 30.65 -20.64 -3.12
C ALA A 43 30.47 -20.40 -4.63
N GLY A 44 30.73 -19.18 -5.08
CA GLY A 44 30.57 -18.76 -6.48
C GLY A 44 29.29 -17.95 -6.76
N TRP A 45 28.43 -17.73 -5.77
CA TRP A 45 27.37 -16.72 -5.90
C TRP A 45 27.97 -15.32 -5.75
N GLN A 46 27.89 -14.55 -6.83
CA GLN A 46 28.18 -13.13 -6.84
C GLN A 46 26.85 -12.39 -7.01
N PRO A 47 26.60 -11.28 -6.28
CA PRO A 47 25.46 -10.44 -6.59
C PRO A 47 25.58 -9.98 -8.06
N PRO A 48 24.47 -9.85 -8.81
CA PRO A 48 24.54 -9.33 -10.16
C PRO A 48 25.21 -7.97 -10.11
N GLN A 49 26.38 -7.87 -10.75
CA GLN A 49 27.04 -6.59 -10.93
C GLN A 49 26.12 -5.77 -11.81
N GLY A 50 25.55 -4.70 -11.24
CA GLY A 50 24.73 -3.76 -11.99
C GLY A 50 25.51 -3.33 -13.22
N GLY A 51 25.03 -3.76 -14.40
CA GLY A 51 25.56 -3.29 -15.67
C GLY A 51 25.37 -1.79 -15.69
N GLY A 52 26.48 -1.05 -15.58
CA GLY A 52 26.49 0.40 -15.74
C GLY A 52 26.14 0.73 -17.17
N ASP A 53 24.86 1.03 -17.41
CA ASP A 53 24.46 1.78 -18.58
C ASP A 53 25.01 3.20 -18.39
N THR A 54 26.05 3.54 -19.15
CA THR A 54 26.65 4.88 -19.22
C THR A 54 26.00 5.71 -20.34
N GLY A 55 24.75 5.41 -20.68
CA GLY A 55 23.90 6.27 -21.49
C GLY A 55 23.57 7.57 -20.76
N GLY A 56 24.32 8.63 -21.06
CA GLY A 56 24.08 9.98 -20.56
C GLY A 56 22.72 10.55 -20.99
N GLY A 57 21.69 10.29 -20.19
CA GLY A 57 20.55 11.17 -20.01
C GLY A 57 20.70 11.79 -18.63
N GLY A 58 20.85 13.11 -18.55
CA GLY A 58 21.00 13.80 -17.27
C GLY A 58 19.86 13.41 -16.32
N GLU A 59 20.19 12.62 -15.30
CA GLU A 59 19.29 12.29 -14.21
C GLU A 59 18.91 13.63 -13.56
N LYS A 60 17.71 14.13 -13.86
CA LYS A 60 17.16 15.25 -13.12
C LYS A 60 17.04 14.77 -11.68
N LYS A 61 17.87 15.33 -10.82
CA LYS A 61 17.79 15.19 -9.37
C LYS A 61 16.29 15.22 -8.99
N PRO A 62 15.72 14.16 -8.40
CA PRO A 62 14.35 14.21 -7.94
C PRO A 62 14.23 15.44 -7.03
N PRO A 63 13.20 16.29 -7.21
CA PRO A 63 13.11 17.56 -6.50
C PRO A 63 13.24 17.31 -4.99
N GLU A 64 14.26 17.94 -4.40
CA GLU A 64 14.44 18.00 -2.96
C GLU A 64 13.35 18.87 -2.38
N PHE A 65 12.34 18.23 -1.81
CA PHE A 65 11.30 18.94 -1.11
C PHE A 65 11.77 19.31 0.29
N ILE A 66 12.33 20.51 0.37
CA ILE A 66 12.46 21.31 1.58
C ILE A 66 11.12 21.22 2.32
N ALA A 67 11.15 20.92 3.62
CA ALA A 67 9.99 20.93 4.48
C ALA A 67 9.33 22.33 4.51
N SER A 68 8.46 22.62 3.54
CA SER A 68 7.66 23.83 3.51
C SER A 68 6.73 23.83 4.73
N GLU A 69 6.70 24.97 5.40
CA GLU A 69 6.03 25.16 6.68
C GLU A 69 4.55 24.76 6.64
N PRO A 70 4.01 24.21 7.75
CA PRO A 70 2.60 23.85 7.83
C PRO A 70 1.71 25.10 7.68
N PRO A 71 0.68 25.10 6.81
CA PRO A 71 -0.29 26.17 6.77
C PRO A 71 -1.10 26.20 8.07
N LYS A 72 -1.39 27.41 8.56
CA LYS A 72 -2.06 27.65 9.85
C LYS A 72 -3.40 26.92 9.93
N THR A 73 -3.64 26.39 11.12
CA THR A 73 -4.67 25.41 11.49
C THR A 73 -6.10 25.94 11.33
N GLY A 74 -6.89 25.28 10.48
CA GLY A 74 -8.34 25.15 10.66
C GLY A 74 -8.64 23.80 11.32
N THR A 75 -9.53 23.79 12.31
CA THR A 75 -9.94 22.59 13.05
C THR A 75 -10.77 21.66 12.17
N PRO A 76 -10.38 20.38 12.01
CA PRO A 76 -11.20 19.40 11.31
C PRO A 76 -12.39 18.93 12.18
N PRO A 77 -13.62 18.80 11.63
CA PRO A 77 -14.77 18.27 12.36
C PRO A 77 -14.74 16.74 12.49
N ALA A 78 -15.44 16.25 13.52
CA ALA A 78 -15.57 14.85 13.91
C ALA A 78 -16.30 13.98 12.86
N THR A 79 -15.87 12.73 12.79
CA THR A 79 -16.29 11.66 11.89
C THR A 79 -17.76 11.26 12.08
N GLY A 80 -18.56 11.39 11.02
CA GLY A 80 -19.87 10.75 10.88
C GLY A 80 -19.78 9.63 9.84
N GLY A 81 -20.01 8.39 10.27
CA GLY A 81 -20.06 7.23 9.37
C GLY A 81 -21.32 7.28 8.50
N GLY A 82 -21.16 7.70 7.26
CA GLY A 82 -22.13 7.50 6.19
C GLY A 82 -21.50 6.63 5.12
N GLU A 83 -22.17 5.55 4.74
CA GLU A 83 -21.74 4.73 3.61
C GLU A 83 -21.86 5.57 2.33
N ALA A 84 -20.71 5.96 1.78
CA ALA A 84 -20.66 6.71 0.53
C ALA A 84 -21.17 5.83 -0.62
N PRO A 85 -21.92 6.40 -1.59
CA PRO A 85 -22.36 5.65 -2.76
C PRO A 85 -21.16 5.10 -3.54
N ALA A 86 -21.22 3.83 -3.93
CA ALA A 86 -20.19 3.21 -4.75
C ALA A 86 -20.05 3.96 -6.09
N ALA A 87 -18.88 4.55 -6.33
CA ALA A 87 -18.55 5.13 -7.62
C ALA A 87 -18.60 4.04 -8.71
N THR A 88 -19.36 4.25 -9.77
CA THR A 88 -19.68 3.21 -10.77
C THR A 88 -18.55 2.95 -11.80
N GLY A 89 -17.29 3.16 -11.42
CA GLY A 89 -16.12 2.96 -12.29
C GLY A 89 -14.81 2.91 -11.52
N ASN A 90 -13.76 2.44 -12.18
CA ASN A 90 -12.41 2.44 -11.60
C ASN A 90 -11.90 3.87 -11.40
N ILE A 91 -11.18 4.06 -10.31
CA ILE A 91 -10.50 5.31 -9.97
C ILE A 91 -9.17 5.35 -10.73
N LEU A 92 -8.95 6.41 -11.50
CA LEU A 92 -7.81 6.56 -12.39
C LEU A 92 -6.86 7.65 -11.89
N ALA A 93 -5.55 7.38 -11.91
CA ALA A 93 -4.54 8.38 -11.54
C ALA A 93 -4.44 9.54 -12.54
N ASN A 94 -4.90 9.38 -13.79
CA ASN A 94 -4.95 10.49 -14.75
C ASN A 94 -6.14 11.44 -14.54
N SER A 95 -6.97 11.22 -13.52
CA SER A 95 -8.00 12.16 -13.06
C SER A 95 -7.75 12.55 -11.60
N PRO A 96 -6.95 13.61 -11.35
CA PRO A 96 -6.70 14.08 -9.99
C PRO A 96 -7.96 14.45 -9.21
N GLU A 97 -8.99 14.94 -9.90
CA GLU A 97 -10.31 15.21 -9.32
C GLU A 97 -10.97 13.93 -8.81
N ALA A 98 -10.92 12.83 -9.58
CA ALA A 98 -11.47 11.55 -9.13
C ALA A 98 -10.75 11.01 -7.89
N ILE A 99 -9.42 11.18 -7.80
CA ILE A 99 -8.66 10.81 -6.60
C ILE A 99 -9.13 11.65 -5.39
N ARG A 100 -9.22 12.98 -5.56
CA ARG A 100 -9.70 13.90 -4.52
C ARG A 100 -11.11 13.51 -4.06
N ASP A 101 -12.02 13.28 -4.99
CA ASP A 101 -13.42 13.00 -4.69
C ASP A 101 -13.57 11.64 -3.98
N ALA A 102 -12.80 10.63 -4.40
CA ALA A 102 -12.76 9.34 -3.72
C ALA A 102 -12.22 9.45 -2.28
N MET A 103 -11.21 10.30 -2.06
CA MET A 103 -10.72 10.58 -0.71
C MET A 103 -11.73 11.32 0.15
N GLN A 104 -12.44 12.31 -0.40
CA GLN A 104 -13.49 13.05 0.30
C GLN A 104 -14.66 12.12 0.66
N ALA A 105 -15.06 11.24 -0.26
CA ALA A 105 -16.06 10.20 -0.01
C ALA A 105 -15.61 9.24 1.11
N ALA A 106 -14.31 8.99 1.25
CA ALA A 106 -13.74 8.21 2.34
C ALA A 106 -13.54 9.01 3.65
N GLY A 107 -13.97 10.28 3.71
CA GLY A 107 -13.93 11.12 4.91
C GLY A 107 -12.64 11.93 5.11
N TYR A 108 -11.73 11.94 4.12
CA TYR A 108 -10.50 12.73 4.19
C TYR A 108 -10.74 14.17 3.74
N GLN A 109 -10.03 15.11 4.36
CA GLN A 109 -10.01 16.52 3.93
C GLN A 109 -9.01 16.72 2.78
N ALA A 110 -9.34 16.15 1.61
CA ALA A 110 -8.51 16.23 0.42
C ALA A 110 -8.74 17.53 -0.34
N VAL A 111 -7.65 18.26 -0.60
CA VAL A 111 -7.61 19.47 -1.43
C VAL A 111 -6.68 19.21 -2.60
N LEU A 112 -7.18 19.38 -3.82
CA LEU A 112 -6.37 19.31 -5.04
C LEU A 112 -5.66 20.67 -5.25
N GLU A 113 -4.35 20.61 -5.38
CA GLU A 113 -3.43 21.73 -5.56
C GLU A 113 -2.45 21.38 -6.70
N ALA A 114 -1.48 22.26 -6.96
CA ALA A 114 -0.35 21.98 -7.84
C ALA A 114 0.95 22.07 -7.04
N ASP A 115 1.93 21.25 -7.37
CA ASP A 115 3.27 21.32 -6.79
C ASP A 115 4.12 22.44 -7.42
N SER A 116 5.38 22.56 -7.01
CA SER A 116 6.31 23.58 -7.52
C SER A 116 6.63 23.45 -9.02
N SER A 117 6.43 22.26 -9.59
CA SER A 117 6.61 21.99 -11.01
C SER A 117 5.32 22.20 -11.82
N GLY A 118 4.20 22.45 -11.13
CA GLY A 118 2.87 22.56 -11.72
C GLY A 118 2.13 21.23 -11.86
N ASP A 119 2.70 20.13 -11.35
CA ASP A 119 2.08 18.81 -11.39
C ASP A 119 0.97 18.71 -10.32
N PRO A 120 -0.11 17.95 -10.56
CA PRO A 120 -1.19 17.82 -9.59
C PRO A 120 -0.68 17.21 -8.27
N LEU A 121 -1.20 17.73 -7.17
CA LEU A 121 -0.87 17.33 -5.80
C LEU A 121 -2.14 17.32 -4.97
N ILE A 122 -2.39 16.27 -4.19
CA ILE A 122 -3.46 16.31 -3.18
C ILE A 122 -2.85 16.51 -1.80
N ARG A 123 -3.32 17.52 -1.08
CA ARG A 123 -3.01 17.74 0.32
C ARG A 123 -4.17 17.28 1.19
N SER A 124 -3.87 16.62 2.29
CA SER A 124 -4.85 16.20 3.29
C SER A 124 -4.22 16.14 4.69
N LYS A 125 -4.91 15.57 5.66
CA LYS A 125 -4.41 15.34 7.01
C LYS A 125 -4.83 13.96 7.52
N ILE A 126 -3.93 13.36 8.30
CA ILE A 126 -4.21 12.20 9.14
C ILE A 126 -3.75 12.58 10.54
N SER A 127 -4.58 12.39 11.56
CA SER A 127 -4.31 12.95 12.90
C SER A 127 -4.04 14.46 12.82
N LYS A 128 -2.89 14.92 13.32
CA LYS A 128 -2.40 16.32 13.20
C LYS A 128 -1.42 16.51 12.04
N SER A 129 -1.10 15.45 11.32
CA SER A 129 0.00 15.40 10.39
C SER A 129 -0.47 15.70 8.97
N PRO A 130 0.16 16.67 8.28
CA PRO A 130 -0.11 16.91 6.88
C PRO A 130 0.33 15.70 6.07
N ILE A 131 -0.51 15.25 5.16
CA ILE A 131 -0.16 14.24 4.17
C ILE A 131 -0.26 14.84 2.77
N TRP A 132 0.52 14.28 1.86
CA TRP A 132 0.53 14.64 0.45
C TRP A 132 0.42 13.40 -0.41
N ILE A 133 -0.32 13.50 -1.51
CA ILE A 133 -0.41 12.47 -2.54
C ILE A 133 0.07 13.07 -3.85
N PHE A 134 1.22 12.58 -4.29
CA PHE A 134 1.84 12.98 -5.54
C PHE A 134 1.38 12.05 -6.66
N PHE A 135 1.20 12.64 -7.84
CA PHE A 135 0.88 11.91 -9.06
C PHE A 135 2.18 11.59 -9.80
N LEU A 136 2.42 10.31 -10.02
CA LEU A 136 3.69 9.82 -10.56
C LEU A 136 3.51 9.22 -11.95
N ASN A 137 4.64 9.12 -12.66
CA ASN A 137 4.75 8.54 -14.00
C ASN A 137 3.78 9.19 -14.99
N CYS A 138 3.64 10.51 -14.90
CA CYS A 138 2.79 11.29 -15.77
C CYS A 138 3.46 11.49 -17.13
N ASN A 139 2.75 11.16 -18.20
CA ASN A 139 3.15 11.51 -19.56
C ASN A 139 1.97 12.17 -20.30
N ARG A 140 2.25 12.76 -21.47
CA ARG A 140 1.28 13.57 -22.22
C ARG A 140 0.11 12.75 -22.78
N GLU A 141 0.33 11.50 -23.17
CA GLU A 141 -0.66 10.69 -23.88
C GLU A 141 -1.57 9.92 -22.91
N ASP A 142 -0.99 9.48 -21.80
CA ASP A 142 -1.59 8.53 -20.88
C ASP A 142 -2.06 9.20 -19.57
N GLY A 143 -1.49 10.35 -19.21
CA GLY A 143 -1.58 10.91 -17.87
C GLY A 143 -0.79 10.08 -16.86
N CYS A 144 -1.11 10.22 -15.58
CA CYS A 144 -0.36 9.59 -14.50
C CYS A 144 -0.71 8.11 -14.31
N ARG A 145 0.23 7.33 -13.78
CA ARG A 145 0.15 5.86 -13.65
C ARG A 145 0.51 5.32 -12.27
N ALA A 146 0.74 6.21 -11.31
CA ALA A 146 0.97 5.84 -9.93
C ALA A 146 0.64 7.01 -9.01
N LEU A 147 0.41 6.69 -7.74
CA LEU A 147 0.31 7.67 -6.67
C LEU A 147 1.43 7.41 -5.65
N ARG A 148 1.96 8.46 -5.05
CA ARG A 148 2.83 8.37 -3.88
C ARG A 148 2.20 9.10 -2.72
N PHE A 149 1.86 8.34 -1.70
CA PHE A 149 1.43 8.84 -0.40
C PHE A 149 2.68 9.21 0.40
N HIS A 150 2.67 10.37 1.03
CA HIS A 150 3.83 10.93 1.71
C HIS A 150 3.45 11.73 2.96
N THR A 151 4.25 11.59 4.00
CA THR A 151 4.30 12.52 5.14
C THR A 151 5.72 12.61 5.68
N GLY A 152 5.99 13.63 6.49
CA GLY A 152 7.19 13.66 7.31
C GLY A 152 7.20 14.77 8.33
N TYR A 153 8.19 14.71 9.22
CA TYR A 153 8.13 15.40 10.51
C TYR A 153 9.41 16.16 10.76
N LYS A 154 9.29 17.37 11.33
CA LYS A 154 10.42 18.06 11.95
C LYS A 154 10.52 17.55 13.40
N MET A 155 11.71 17.14 13.80
CA MET A 155 11.94 16.53 15.11
C MET A 155 12.91 17.39 15.93
N ASP A 156 12.63 17.54 17.23
CA ASP A 156 13.54 18.20 18.17
C ASP A 156 14.70 17.30 18.63
N ARG A 157 14.70 16.04 18.15
CA ARG A 157 15.74 15.04 18.38
C ARG A 157 16.28 14.54 17.05
N GLN A 158 17.51 14.04 17.09
CA GLN A 158 18.05 13.28 15.98
C GLN A 158 17.28 11.96 15.83
N VAL A 159 16.87 11.65 14.59
CA VAL A 159 16.32 10.35 14.20
C VAL A 159 17.40 9.58 13.45
N THR A 160 17.57 8.30 13.76
CA THR A 160 18.64 7.48 13.16
C THR A 160 18.14 6.69 11.95
N LEU A 161 19.07 6.29 11.08
CA LEU A 161 18.77 5.35 9.98
C LEU A 161 18.34 3.97 10.51
N GLU A 162 18.80 3.58 11.71
CA GLU A 162 18.37 2.34 12.38
C GLU A 162 16.88 2.39 12.74
N GLU A 163 16.40 3.53 13.26
CA GLU A 163 14.96 3.72 13.51
C GLU A 163 14.14 3.60 12.21
N MET A 164 14.62 4.15 11.09
CA MET A 164 13.92 4.04 9.79
C MET A 164 13.91 2.60 9.27
N ASN A 165 15.05 1.91 9.34
CA ASN A 165 15.17 0.53 8.89
C ASN A 165 14.32 -0.42 9.75
N SER A 166 14.27 -0.22 11.07
CA SER A 166 13.44 -1.03 11.98
C SER A 166 11.95 -0.90 11.65
N PHE A 167 11.50 0.31 11.33
CA PHE A 167 10.12 0.53 10.88
C PHE A 167 9.82 -0.22 9.57
N MET A 168 10.69 -0.08 8.55
CA MET A 168 10.50 -0.77 7.27
C MET A 168 10.54 -2.30 7.38
N GLN A 169 11.33 -2.86 8.28
CA GLN A 169 11.34 -4.30 8.55
C GLN A 169 10.01 -4.80 9.11
N SER A 170 9.26 -3.94 9.79
CA SER A 170 7.98 -4.28 10.42
C SER A 170 6.79 -4.08 9.47
N TYR A 171 6.92 -3.20 8.47
CA TYR A 171 5.80 -2.78 7.62
C TYR A 171 6.16 -2.78 6.13
N ALA A 172 5.77 -3.87 5.44
CA ALA A 172 6.18 -4.17 4.06
C ALA A 172 5.79 -3.12 2.99
N TYR A 173 4.74 -2.34 3.24
CA TYR A 173 4.23 -1.34 2.28
C TYR A 173 4.77 0.07 2.49
N ALA A 174 5.56 0.29 3.55
CA ALA A 174 6.12 1.58 3.86
C ALA A 174 7.60 1.66 3.48
N ARG A 175 7.99 2.80 2.91
CA ARG A 175 9.39 3.22 2.80
C ARG A 175 9.60 4.39 3.75
N ALA A 176 10.51 4.24 4.71
CA ALA A 176 10.89 5.29 5.64
C ALA A 176 12.35 5.71 5.41
N PHE A 177 12.63 7.00 5.49
CA PHE A 177 13.96 7.55 5.22
C PHE A 177 14.12 8.92 5.89
N LEU A 178 15.36 9.41 5.97
CA LEU A 178 15.65 10.76 6.44
C LEU A 178 15.80 11.71 5.24
N SER A 179 15.29 12.94 5.35
CA SER A 179 15.67 14.02 4.44
C SER A 179 17.14 14.41 4.62
N GLU A 180 17.67 15.26 3.75
CA GLU A 180 19.04 15.77 3.89
C GLU A 180 19.27 16.49 5.22
N GLU A 181 18.23 17.14 5.76
CA GLU A 181 18.26 17.80 7.06
C GLU A 181 18.01 16.83 8.24
N GLY A 182 17.96 15.52 8.00
CA GLY A 182 17.78 14.51 9.04
C GLY A 182 16.33 14.34 9.52
N ASN A 183 15.34 14.86 8.79
CA ASN A 183 13.93 14.76 9.18
C ASN A 183 13.31 13.45 8.67
N PRO A 184 12.61 12.66 9.53
CA PRO A 184 12.00 11.41 9.13
C PRO A 184 10.82 11.61 8.17
N ARG A 185 10.79 10.80 7.12
CA ARG A 185 9.75 10.70 6.10
C ARG A 185 9.25 9.28 6.01
N VAL A 186 7.97 9.11 5.67
CA VAL A 186 7.39 7.83 5.29
C VAL A 186 6.58 7.98 4.01
N GLN A 187 6.66 6.97 3.15
CA GLN A 187 6.00 6.89 1.84
C GLN A 187 5.35 5.54 1.61
N MET A 188 4.29 5.54 0.82
CA MET A 188 3.71 4.35 0.20
C MET A 188 3.39 4.67 -1.26
N ASP A 189 3.91 3.88 -2.19
CA ASP A 189 3.66 4.04 -3.62
C ASP A 189 2.59 3.03 -4.06
N VAL A 190 1.63 3.50 -4.86
CA VAL A 190 0.50 2.71 -5.33
C VAL A 190 0.50 2.74 -6.85
N LEU A 191 0.71 1.56 -7.45
CA LEU A 191 0.61 1.40 -8.89
C LEU A 191 -0.84 1.60 -9.32
N MET A 192 -1.06 2.55 -10.23
CA MET A 192 -2.36 2.84 -10.81
C MET A 192 -2.25 2.61 -12.31
N ARG A 193 -2.47 1.37 -12.73
CA ARG A 193 -2.45 1.00 -14.16
C ARG A 193 -3.47 1.84 -14.94
N ALA A 194 -3.41 1.78 -16.27
CA ALA A 194 -4.29 2.55 -17.15
C ALA A 194 -5.78 2.27 -16.92
N ASP A 195 -6.12 1.08 -16.45
CA ASP A 195 -7.46 0.64 -16.07
C ASP A 195 -7.88 1.08 -14.65
N GLY A 196 -6.97 1.68 -13.88
CA GLY A 196 -7.25 2.21 -12.54
C GLY A 196 -7.35 1.12 -11.48
N VAL A 197 -7.98 1.48 -10.35
CA VAL A 197 -8.31 0.54 -9.29
C VAL A 197 -9.78 0.67 -8.90
N GLY A 198 -10.39 -0.42 -8.46
CA GLY A 198 -11.77 -0.39 -7.97
C GLY A 198 -11.91 0.50 -6.71
N PRO A 199 -13.07 1.14 -6.49
CA PRO A 199 -13.31 2.01 -5.35
C PRO A 199 -13.02 1.37 -3.99
N GLU A 200 -13.41 0.11 -3.80
CA GLU A 200 -13.14 -0.61 -2.55
C GLU A 200 -11.64 -0.83 -2.32
N ASN A 201 -10.90 -1.22 -3.35
CA ASN A 201 -9.45 -1.38 -3.24
C ASN A 201 -8.76 -0.04 -2.91
N PHE A 202 -9.24 1.06 -3.50
CA PHE A 202 -8.74 2.39 -3.18
C PHE A 202 -9.05 2.77 -1.72
N ARG A 203 -10.27 2.51 -1.23
CA ARG A 203 -10.64 2.74 0.17
C ARG A 203 -9.76 1.93 1.13
N HIS A 204 -9.48 0.67 0.81
CA HIS A 204 -8.54 -0.16 1.58
C HIS A 204 -7.10 0.40 1.55
N THR A 205 -6.66 0.93 0.40
CA THR A 205 -5.37 1.61 0.25
C THR A 205 -5.28 2.84 1.15
N LEU A 206 -6.34 3.66 1.22
CA LEU A 206 -6.40 4.82 2.11
C LEU A 206 -6.35 4.43 3.59
N ASN A 207 -7.05 3.35 3.98
CA ASN A 207 -7.01 2.84 5.34
C ASN A 207 -5.62 2.33 5.73
N LEU A 208 -4.98 1.55 4.85
CA LEU A 208 -3.61 1.10 5.06
C LEU A 208 -2.66 2.29 5.21
N TRP A 209 -2.80 3.32 4.36
CA TRP A 209 -1.98 4.52 4.48
C TRP A 209 -2.17 5.22 5.83
N ARG A 210 -3.42 5.37 6.29
CA ARG A 210 -3.71 5.94 7.62
C ARG A 210 -3.02 5.17 8.73
N GLU A 211 -3.16 3.85 8.73
CA GLU A 211 -2.54 2.97 9.73
C GLU A 211 -1.02 3.11 9.71
N LEU A 212 -0.38 3.13 8.52
CA LEU A 212 1.06 3.33 8.41
C LEU A 212 1.53 4.69 8.94
N VAL A 213 0.75 5.76 8.73
CA VAL A 213 1.05 7.08 9.29
C VAL A 213 0.97 7.06 10.81
N GLU A 214 -0.11 6.51 11.37
CA GLU A 214 -0.32 6.42 12.83
C GLU A 214 0.76 5.55 13.50
N LEU A 215 1.12 4.41 12.90
CA LEU A 215 2.20 3.54 13.37
C LEU A 215 3.56 4.23 13.31
N PHE A 216 3.80 5.04 12.28
CA PHE A 216 5.04 5.80 12.17
C PHE A 216 5.12 6.95 13.19
N GLU A 217 4.01 7.64 13.45
CA GLU A 217 3.89 8.61 14.54
C GLU A 217 4.20 7.96 15.89
N GLN A 218 3.60 6.79 16.16
CA GLN A 218 3.87 6.02 17.36
C GLN A 218 5.34 5.60 17.48
N HIS A 219 5.94 5.11 16.38
CA HIS A 219 7.35 4.72 16.32
C HIS A 219 8.28 5.89 16.64
N LEU A 220 7.94 7.09 16.14
CA LEU A 220 8.68 8.33 16.40
C LEU A 220 8.38 8.97 17.76
N LYS A 221 7.32 8.50 18.44
CA LYS A 221 6.78 9.01 19.72
C LYS A 221 6.22 10.43 19.61
N LEU A 222 5.40 10.65 18.57
CA LEU A 222 4.67 11.89 18.30
C LEU A 222 3.26 11.91 18.90
#